data_AF-E5KZD4-F1
#
_entry.id   AF-E5KZD4-F1
#
_cell.length_a   1.000
_cell.length_b   1.000
_cell.length_c   1.000
_cell.angle_alpha   90.00
_cell.angle_beta   90.00
_cell.angle_gamma   90.00
#
_symmetry.space_group_name_H-M   'P 1'
#
loop_
_entity.id
_entity.type
_entity.pdbx_description
1 polymer ?
#
loop_
_entity_poly.entity_id
_entity_poly.type
_entity_poly.pdbx_seq_one_letter_code
_entity_poly.pdbx_strand_id
1 'polypeptide(L)'
;RKDGARQVSEMIRFAATSTNVRKGKIMKLMKYFQHNLDPTISRFGIRIANDFIVVSTRTLNPPQVEYHNKKFSLVNKGSWRMDNMQFLQPKNVAHKWTVLYCDSRSGGHKISYNQINDFGRKILFQSKAFNISLDPEVSIRPFTEDERSLDTVFADLKRSHYDLAIVIIPQSRISYDTIKQKAELQHGILTQCVKQFTVERKCNDQTIGNILLKVNSKLNGINHKIKDDPRLPMLVNTMYMGADVTHPSPDQREIPSVVGVAASHDPYGASYNMQYRLQRGTLEEIEDMYTVTLEHLRVYKEYRNAYPDHILYYRDGVSDGQFPKIKNEELRHIRQACDKVGCTPKICCVIVVKRHHTRFFPSGVETPSNRFNNVDPGTVVDRTIVHPNEMQFFMVS
;
A
#
# COMPACT_ATOMS: atom_id res chain seq x y z
N ARG A 1 -14.49 -9.71 -18.89
CA ARG A 1 -15.46 -8.61 -18.64
C ARG A 1 -15.37 -8.29 -17.15
N LYS A 2 -14.98 -7.07 -16.73
CA LYS A 2 -14.93 -6.73 -15.30
C LYS A 2 -16.37 -6.62 -14.77
N ASP A 3 -16.66 -7.19 -13.61
CA ASP A 3 -17.96 -7.11 -12.98
C ASP A 3 -18.38 -5.65 -12.75
N GLY A 4 -19.65 -5.34 -12.97
CA GLY A 4 -20.20 -4.01 -12.71
C GLY A 4 -20.16 -3.69 -11.20
N ALA A 5 -20.10 -2.40 -10.84
CA ALA A 5 -20.01 -1.97 -9.44
C ALA A 5 -21.12 -2.56 -8.54
N ARG A 6 -22.33 -2.77 -9.09
CA ARG A 6 -23.44 -3.43 -8.39
C ARG A 6 -23.17 -4.91 -8.10
N GLN A 7 -22.69 -5.65 -9.09
CA GLN A 7 -22.33 -7.08 -8.95
C GLN A 7 -21.21 -7.26 -7.93
N VAL A 8 -20.18 -6.40 -7.97
CA VAL A 8 -19.10 -6.40 -6.97
C VAL A 8 -19.67 -6.13 -5.56
N SER A 9 -20.57 -5.16 -5.41
CA SER A 9 -21.20 -4.86 -4.12
C SER A 9 -22.05 -6.02 -3.59
N GLU A 10 -22.81 -6.70 -4.45
CA GLU A 10 -23.63 -7.86 -4.09
C GLU A 10 -22.75 -9.06 -3.69
N MET A 11 -21.70 -9.32 -4.46
CA MET A 11 -20.70 -10.36 -4.16
C MET A 11 -20.01 -10.11 -2.82
N ILE A 12 -19.59 -8.86 -2.54
CA ILE A 12 -18.98 -8.50 -1.26
C ILE A 12 -19.98 -8.74 -0.12
N ARG A 13 -21.23 -8.31 -0.26
CA ARG A 13 -22.25 -8.51 0.77
C ARG A 13 -22.52 -9.99 1.04
N PHE A 14 -22.46 -10.83 0.00
CA PHE A 14 -22.62 -12.28 0.13
C PHE A 14 -21.42 -12.97 0.77
N ALA A 15 -20.20 -12.59 0.38
CA ALA A 15 -18.96 -13.24 0.82
C ALA A 15 -18.47 -12.75 2.20
N ALA A 16 -18.77 -11.48 2.56
CA ALA A 16 -18.42 -10.90 3.85
C ALA A 16 -19.19 -11.61 4.97
N THR A 17 -18.47 -12.35 5.81
CA THR A 17 -19.02 -13.08 6.94
C THR A 17 -18.17 -12.82 8.17
N SER A 18 -18.81 -12.78 9.35
CA SER A 18 -18.06 -12.72 10.61
C SER A 18 -17.24 -13.99 10.83
N THR A 19 -16.25 -13.90 11.71
CA THR A 19 -15.35 -15.01 12.02
C THR A 19 -16.10 -16.22 12.57
N ASN A 20 -17.11 -15.98 13.41
CA ASN A 20 -17.96 -17.03 13.98
C ASN A 20 -18.82 -17.73 12.90
N VAL A 21 -19.46 -16.96 12.01
CA VAL A 21 -20.24 -17.52 10.90
C VAL A 21 -19.34 -18.34 9.97
N ARG A 22 -18.15 -17.84 9.65
CA ARG A 22 -17.17 -18.57 8.82
C ARG A 22 -16.71 -19.86 9.49
N LYS A 23 -16.39 -19.84 10.79
CA LYS A 23 -16.05 -21.03 11.58
C LYS A 23 -17.16 -22.08 11.51
N GLY A 24 -18.40 -21.65 11.76
CA GLY A 24 -19.58 -22.51 11.71
C GLY A 24 -19.81 -23.14 10.33
N LYS A 25 -19.64 -22.38 9.24
CA LYS A 25 -19.73 -22.90 7.87
C LYS A 25 -18.70 -24.00 7.61
N ILE A 26 -17.44 -23.79 8.01
CA ILE A 26 -16.37 -24.79 7.85
C ILE A 26 -16.69 -26.06 8.64
N MET A 27 -17.09 -25.93 9.91
CA MET A 27 -17.46 -27.09 10.74
C MET A 27 -18.66 -27.86 10.17
N LYS A 28 -19.65 -27.15 9.62
CA LYS A 28 -20.80 -27.78 8.95
C LYS A 28 -20.37 -28.59 7.73
N LEU A 29 -19.46 -28.06 6.91
CA LEU A 29 -18.92 -28.77 5.75
C LEU A 29 -18.10 -30.00 6.18
N MET A 30 -17.25 -29.89 7.19
CA MET A 30 -16.49 -31.04 7.73
C MET A 30 -17.41 -32.17 8.19
N LYS A 31 -18.51 -31.85 8.89
CA LYS A 31 -19.52 -32.82 9.31
C LYS A 31 -20.29 -33.42 8.15
N TYR A 32 -20.56 -32.64 7.10
CA TYR A 32 -21.30 -33.09 5.92
C TYR A 32 -20.51 -34.09 5.08
N PHE A 33 -19.21 -33.84 4.84
CA PHE A 33 -18.39 -34.72 4.00
C PHE A 33 -18.04 -36.06 4.66
N GLN A 34 -18.08 -36.15 5.99
CA GLN A 34 -17.81 -37.38 6.74
C GLN A 34 -16.56 -38.13 6.27
N HIS A 35 -15.45 -37.42 6.02
CA HIS A 35 -14.25 -37.98 5.38
C HIS A 35 -13.74 -39.30 5.96
N ASN A 36 -13.91 -39.55 7.26
CA ASN A 36 -13.50 -40.80 7.89
C ASN A 36 -14.35 -42.04 7.49
N LEU A 37 -15.50 -41.83 6.84
CA LEU A 37 -16.34 -42.89 6.27
C LEU A 37 -15.98 -43.17 4.80
N ASP A 38 -15.10 -42.37 4.18
CA ASP A 38 -14.65 -42.61 2.83
C ASP A 38 -13.78 -43.88 2.78
N PRO A 39 -14.16 -44.90 1.98
CA PRO A 39 -13.42 -46.18 1.92
C PRO A 39 -11.97 -46.01 1.46
N THR A 40 -11.70 -45.01 0.61
CA THR A 40 -10.35 -44.69 0.15
C THR A 40 -9.53 -44.19 1.33
N ILE A 41 -10.01 -43.16 2.04
CA ILE A 41 -9.29 -42.57 3.19
C ILE A 41 -9.01 -43.64 4.27
N SER A 42 -10.01 -44.45 4.60
CA SER A 42 -9.89 -45.52 5.59
C SER A 42 -8.87 -46.59 5.16
N ARG A 43 -8.86 -47.00 3.89
CA ARG A 43 -7.91 -47.98 3.36
C ARG A 43 -6.45 -47.51 3.42
N PHE A 44 -6.21 -46.21 3.32
CA PHE A 44 -4.89 -45.60 3.54
C PHE A 44 -4.53 -45.46 5.04
N GLY A 45 -5.40 -45.88 5.97
CA GLY A 45 -5.17 -45.77 7.41
C GLY A 45 -5.21 -44.33 7.95
N ILE A 46 -5.77 -43.39 7.17
CA ILE A 46 -5.83 -41.97 7.53
C ILE A 46 -7.08 -41.72 8.37
N ARG A 47 -6.93 -40.92 9.43
CA ARG A 47 -8.03 -40.42 10.23
C ARG A 47 -7.94 -38.90 10.38
N ILE A 48 -9.02 -38.21 10.01
CA ILE A 48 -9.12 -36.76 10.06
C ILE A 48 -9.85 -36.36 11.35
N ALA A 49 -9.28 -35.42 12.10
CA ALA A 49 -9.92 -34.86 13.28
C ALA A 49 -11.16 -34.02 12.91
N ASN A 50 -12.16 -34.01 13.78
CA ASN A 50 -13.43 -33.32 13.53
C ASN A 50 -13.45 -31.87 14.03
N ASP A 51 -12.44 -31.45 14.77
CA ASP A 51 -12.31 -30.13 15.37
C ASP A 51 -11.10 -29.37 14.85
N PHE A 52 -11.13 -28.05 14.98
CA PHE A 52 -9.98 -27.21 14.65
C PHE A 52 -8.80 -27.52 15.56
N ILE A 53 -7.60 -27.49 14.98
CA ILE A 53 -6.37 -27.46 15.76
C ILE A 53 -6.35 -26.20 16.64
N VAL A 54 -6.02 -26.38 17.92
CA VAL A 54 -5.83 -25.28 18.86
C VAL A 54 -4.35 -24.92 18.87
N VAL A 55 -4.04 -23.65 18.67
CA VAL A 55 -2.67 -23.14 18.62
C VAL A 55 -2.47 -22.06 19.68
N SER A 56 -1.30 -22.06 20.30
CA SER A 56 -0.88 -20.96 21.17
C SER A 56 -0.44 -19.77 20.30
N THR A 57 -0.75 -18.56 20.75
CA THR A 57 -0.39 -17.33 20.06
C THR A 57 0.37 -16.40 20.99
N ARG A 58 1.08 -15.42 20.41
CA ARG A 58 1.65 -14.28 21.13
C ARG A 58 1.09 -13.02 20.50
N THR A 59 0.78 -11.99 21.28
CA THR A 59 0.35 -10.70 20.75
C THR A 59 1.48 -9.69 20.95
N LEU A 60 1.98 -9.13 19.84
CA LEU A 60 3.00 -8.09 19.89
C LEU A 60 2.41 -6.78 20.40
N ASN A 61 3.19 -6.07 21.22
CA ASN A 61 2.82 -4.72 21.63
C ASN A 61 2.86 -3.78 20.43
N PRO A 62 1.83 -2.94 20.24
CA PRO A 62 1.82 -2.00 19.15
C PRO A 62 2.89 -0.91 19.35
N PRO A 63 3.57 -0.46 18.29
CA PRO A 63 4.52 0.64 18.40
C PRO A 63 3.82 1.97 18.68
N GLN A 64 4.57 2.95 19.18
CA GLN A 64 4.13 4.34 19.20
C GLN A 64 4.53 5.03 17.89
N VAL A 65 3.65 5.91 17.38
CA VAL A 65 3.91 6.68 16.15
C VAL A 65 4.39 8.06 16.54
N GLU A 66 5.57 8.45 16.05
CA GLU A 66 6.20 9.74 16.33
C GLU A 66 5.96 10.73 15.18
N TYR A 67 5.54 11.93 15.58
CA TYR A 67 5.29 13.10 14.74
C TYR A 67 6.27 14.23 15.09
N HIS A 68 6.12 15.39 14.46
CA HIS A 68 6.95 16.56 14.71
C HIS A 68 7.04 16.92 16.20
N ASN A 69 8.17 17.51 16.61
CA ASN A 69 8.46 17.90 18.00
C ASN A 69 8.29 16.77 19.03
N LYS A 70 8.62 15.52 18.64
CA LYS A 70 8.52 14.33 19.51
C LYS A 70 7.13 14.15 20.10
N LYS A 71 6.07 14.53 19.36
CA LYS A 71 4.71 14.18 19.72
C LYS A 71 4.44 12.73 19.33
N PHE A 72 3.68 12.01 20.16
CA PHE A 72 3.41 10.60 19.96
C PHE A 72 1.90 10.33 19.85
N SER A 73 1.53 9.43 18.95
CA SER A 73 0.20 8.84 18.89
C SER A 73 0.27 7.38 19.30
N LEU A 74 -0.67 6.96 20.15
CA LEU A 74 -0.80 5.57 20.58
C LEU A 74 -1.58 4.78 19.54
N VAL A 75 -1.02 3.65 19.13
CA VAL A 75 -1.72 2.69 18.27
C VAL A 75 -2.58 1.79 19.15
N ASN A 76 -3.87 1.74 18.85
CA ASN A 76 -4.84 0.91 19.53
C ASN A 76 -5.56 0.04 18.51
N LYS A 77 -5.48 -1.29 18.69
CA LYS A 77 -6.11 -2.27 17.78
C LYS A 77 -5.78 -2.00 16.29
N GLY A 78 -4.51 -1.73 16.00
CA GLY A 78 -4.03 -1.47 14.64
C GLY A 78 -4.45 -0.12 14.04
N SER A 79 -4.98 0.80 14.85
CA SER A 79 -5.44 2.13 14.38
C SER A 79 -4.97 3.25 15.31
N TRP A 80 -4.74 4.43 14.74
CA TRP A 80 -4.44 5.66 15.49
C TRP A 80 -5.04 6.87 14.77
N ARG A 81 -5.06 8.01 15.47
CA ARG A 81 -5.49 9.30 14.91
C ARG A 81 -4.35 10.31 14.96
N MET A 82 -4.42 11.31 14.08
CA MET A 82 -3.44 12.39 13.94
C MET A 82 -3.97 13.72 14.49
N ASP A 83 -4.90 13.66 15.45
CA ASP A 83 -5.49 14.86 16.04
C ASP A 83 -4.40 15.69 16.74
N ASN A 84 -4.32 16.98 16.42
CA ASN A 84 -3.32 17.93 16.96
C ASN A 84 -1.84 17.53 16.69
N MET A 85 -1.61 16.74 15.63
CA MET A 85 -0.28 16.34 15.17
C MET A 85 0.16 17.13 13.93
N GLN A 86 1.46 17.41 13.85
CA GLN A 86 2.12 17.99 12.68
C GLN A 86 3.01 16.94 12.03
N PHE A 87 3.14 16.96 10.71
CA PHE A 87 3.95 15.98 10.00
C PHE A 87 5.42 16.10 10.38
N LEU A 88 6.08 14.95 10.52
CA LEU A 88 7.43 14.82 11.07
C LEU A 88 8.44 15.72 10.34
N GLN A 89 8.54 15.58 9.02
CA GLN A 89 9.49 16.30 8.15
C GLN A 89 8.85 16.63 6.79
N PRO A 90 7.93 17.60 6.72
CA PRO A 90 7.47 18.16 5.45
C PRO A 90 8.62 18.91 4.76
N LYS A 91 8.53 19.10 3.43
CA LYS A 91 9.51 19.94 2.73
C LYS A 91 9.29 21.41 3.08
N ASN A 92 10.35 22.06 3.52
CA ASN A 92 10.35 23.47 3.91
C ASN A 92 10.53 24.40 2.69
N VAL A 93 9.72 24.19 1.66
CA VAL A 93 9.67 25.02 0.44
C VAL A 93 8.21 25.27 0.13
N ALA A 94 7.85 26.51 -0.21
CA ALA A 94 6.49 26.82 -0.62
C ALA A 94 6.20 26.15 -1.97
N HIS A 95 5.22 25.26 -1.99
CA HIS A 95 4.83 24.53 -3.18
C HIS A 95 3.73 25.25 -3.95
N LYS A 96 4.01 25.60 -5.21
CA LYS A 96 3.02 26.20 -6.09
C LYS A 96 2.03 25.14 -6.53
N TRP A 97 0.73 25.38 -6.30
CA TRP A 97 -0.28 24.35 -6.47
C TRP A 97 -1.58 24.90 -7.08
N THR A 98 -2.38 24.01 -7.66
CA THR A 98 -3.69 24.35 -8.23
C THR A 98 -4.74 23.28 -7.96
N VAL A 99 -6.01 23.68 -7.90
CA VAL A 99 -7.15 22.77 -8.04
C VAL A 99 -7.62 22.77 -9.50
N LEU A 100 -7.60 21.59 -10.13
CA LEU A 100 -8.17 21.37 -11.45
C LEU A 100 -9.57 20.78 -11.32
N TYR A 101 -10.52 21.31 -12.09
CA TYR A 101 -11.88 20.77 -12.15
C TYR A 101 -12.36 20.66 -13.60
N CYS A 102 -13.21 19.68 -13.87
CA CYS A 102 -13.80 19.50 -15.19
C CYS A 102 -14.99 20.45 -15.35
N ASP A 103 -14.91 21.42 -16.26
CA ASP A 103 -16.06 22.18 -16.73
C ASP A 103 -16.74 21.43 -17.88
N SER A 104 -17.56 20.44 -17.50
CA SER A 104 -18.27 19.59 -18.47
C SER A 104 -19.26 20.43 -19.28
N ARG A 105 -19.20 20.38 -20.61
CA ARG A 105 -20.21 21.04 -21.47
C ARG A 105 -21.40 20.12 -21.81
N SER A 106 -21.35 18.88 -21.35
CA SER A 106 -22.18 17.76 -21.82
C SER A 106 -23.44 17.53 -20.97
N GLY A 107 -23.90 18.52 -20.19
CA GLY A 107 -25.15 18.45 -19.42
C GLY A 107 -25.14 17.56 -18.16
N GLY A 108 -23.96 17.11 -17.70
CA GLY A 108 -23.81 16.35 -16.44
C GLY A 108 -23.87 17.22 -15.18
N HIS A 109 -23.98 16.57 -14.00
CA HIS A 109 -23.92 17.27 -12.72
C HIS A 109 -22.56 17.97 -12.52
N LYS A 110 -22.59 19.30 -12.51
CA LYS A 110 -21.41 20.13 -12.28
C LYS A 110 -21.27 20.45 -10.80
N ILE A 111 -20.06 20.30 -10.29
CA ILE A 111 -19.68 20.86 -8.99
C ILE A 111 -19.67 22.39 -9.08
N SER A 112 -20.20 23.07 -8.06
CA SER A 112 -20.23 24.55 -8.05
C SER A 112 -18.85 25.14 -7.76
N TYR A 113 -18.58 26.33 -8.31
CA TYR A 113 -17.32 27.04 -8.05
C TYR A 113 -17.10 27.31 -6.55
N ASN A 114 -18.16 27.67 -5.81
CA ASN A 114 -18.07 27.90 -4.36
C ASN A 114 -17.59 26.65 -3.62
N GLN A 115 -18.09 25.46 -3.96
CA GLN A 115 -17.63 24.20 -3.36
C GLN A 115 -16.16 23.89 -3.68
N ILE A 116 -15.71 24.19 -4.90
CA ILE A 116 -14.30 24.01 -5.30
C ILE A 116 -13.41 24.97 -4.50
N ASN A 117 -13.81 26.24 -4.40
CA ASN A 117 -13.10 27.26 -3.65
C ASN A 117 -13.04 26.94 -2.15
N ASP A 118 -14.15 26.50 -1.55
CA ASP A 118 -14.19 26.07 -0.15
C ASP A 118 -13.30 24.85 0.09
N PHE A 119 -13.29 23.90 -0.84
CA PHE A 119 -12.38 22.77 -0.79
C PHE A 119 -10.91 23.20 -0.84
N GLY A 120 -10.55 24.09 -1.76
CA GLY A 120 -9.20 24.67 -1.85
C GLY A 120 -8.79 25.40 -0.57
N ARG A 121 -9.69 26.22 0.00
CA ARG A 121 -9.46 26.90 1.28
C ARG A 121 -9.28 25.94 2.44
N LYS A 122 -10.06 24.86 2.52
CA LYS A 122 -9.90 23.81 3.55
C LYS A 122 -8.56 23.09 3.44
N ILE A 123 -8.12 22.75 2.21
CA ILE A 123 -6.80 22.18 1.94
C ILE A 123 -5.72 23.13 2.45
N LEU A 124 -5.78 24.42 2.07
CA LEU A 124 -4.80 25.41 2.49
C LEU A 124 -4.78 25.57 4.02
N PHE A 125 -5.94 25.69 4.65
CA PHE A 125 -6.05 25.83 6.11
C PHE A 125 -5.42 24.65 6.85
N GLN A 126 -5.80 23.41 6.49
CA GLN A 126 -5.24 22.23 7.15
C GLN A 126 -3.79 21.94 6.77
N SER A 127 -3.35 22.32 5.57
CA SER A 127 -1.94 22.17 5.17
C SER A 127 -1.02 22.90 6.15
N LYS A 128 -1.39 24.12 6.57
CA LYS A 128 -0.69 24.88 7.61
C LYS A 128 -0.71 24.16 8.96
N ALA A 129 -1.86 23.58 9.34
CA ALA A 129 -1.99 22.83 10.59
C ALA A 129 -1.07 21.58 10.61
N PHE A 130 -0.83 20.94 9.47
CA PHE A 130 0.10 19.81 9.32
C PHE A 130 1.55 20.20 8.99
N ASN A 131 1.85 21.51 8.92
CA ASN A 131 3.16 22.07 8.57
C ASN A 131 3.59 21.84 7.10
N ILE A 132 2.63 21.66 6.18
CA ILE A 132 2.90 21.63 4.74
C ILE A 132 2.86 23.05 4.19
N SER A 133 3.93 23.47 3.52
CA SER A 133 4.02 24.81 2.92
C SER A 133 3.43 24.80 1.51
N LEU A 134 2.14 25.13 1.41
CA LEU A 134 1.47 25.39 0.13
C LEU A 134 1.42 26.91 -0.11
N ASP A 135 1.59 27.33 -1.37
CA ASP A 135 1.39 28.72 -1.78
C ASP A 135 0.03 29.25 -1.28
N PRO A 136 -0.03 30.42 -0.61
CA PRO A 136 -1.27 30.97 -0.07
C PRO A 136 -2.33 31.30 -1.13
N GLU A 137 -1.95 31.48 -2.40
CA GLU A 137 -2.92 31.72 -3.47
C GLU A 137 -3.57 30.41 -3.93
N VAL A 138 -4.88 30.27 -3.68
CA VAL A 138 -5.66 29.11 -4.15
C VAL A 138 -5.95 29.28 -5.64
N SER A 139 -5.06 28.77 -6.50
CA SER A 139 -5.27 28.76 -7.95
C SER A 139 -6.28 27.68 -8.37
N ILE A 140 -7.34 28.06 -9.08
CA ILE A 140 -8.39 27.15 -9.57
C ILE A 140 -8.45 27.25 -11.09
N ARG A 141 -8.35 26.12 -11.80
CA ARG A 141 -8.32 26.10 -13.27
C ARG A 141 -9.27 25.05 -13.83
N PRO A 142 -10.06 25.39 -14.86
CA PRO A 142 -10.91 24.42 -15.54
C PRO A 142 -10.11 23.59 -16.56
N PHE A 143 -10.60 22.39 -16.84
CA PHE A 143 -10.34 21.65 -18.07
C PHE A 143 -11.66 21.13 -18.63
N THR A 144 -11.72 20.80 -19.92
CA THR A 144 -12.92 20.22 -20.53
C THR A 144 -12.83 18.69 -20.60
N GLU A 145 -13.90 18.03 -21.04
CA GLU A 145 -13.92 16.57 -21.24
C GLU A 145 -13.03 16.09 -22.40
N ASP A 146 -12.47 17.00 -23.20
CA ASP A 146 -11.52 16.67 -24.27
C ASP A 146 -10.13 16.42 -23.66
N GLU A 147 -9.54 15.27 -24.00
CA GLU A 147 -8.18 14.91 -23.64
C GLU A 147 -7.13 15.96 -24.04
N ARG A 148 -7.35 16.70 -25.14
CA ARG A 148 -6.48 17.81 -25.56
C ARG A 148 -6.50 18.98 -24.59
N SER A 149 -7.61 19.17 -23.86
CA SER A 149 -7.69 20.17 -22.80
C SER A 149 -6.80 19.79 -21.61
N LEU A 150 -6.67 18.50 -21.30
CA LEU A 150 -5.75 18.01 -20.27
C LEU A 150 -4.29 18.28 -20.67
N ASP A 151 -3.92 18.04 -21.93
CA ASP A 151 -2.57 18.34 -22.40
C ASP A 151 -2.25 19.83 -22.30
N THR A 152 -3.19 20.67 -22.72
CA THR A 152 -3.02 22.12 -22.69
C THR A 152 -2.83 22.62 -21.26
N VAL A 153 -3.66 22.18 -20.32
CA VAL A 153 -3.55 22.61 -18.92
C VAL A 153 -2.28 22.08 -18.27
N PHE A 154 -1.89 20.82 -18.47
CA PHE A 154 -0.68 20.27 -17.86
C PHE A 154 0.60 20.90 -18.44
N ALA A 155 0.64 21.17 -19.75
CA ALA A 155 1.74 21.90 -20.36
C ALA A 155 1.87 23.32 -19.79
N ASP A 156 0.75 24.01 -19.58
CA ASP A 156 0.74 25.34 -18.95
C ASP A 156 1.21 25.31 -17.50
N LEU A 157 0.76 24.32 -16.72
CA LEU A 157 1.22 24.12 -15.35
C LEU A 157 2.72 23.85 -15.29
N LYS A 158 3.26 23.07 -16.23
CA LYS A 158 4.69 22.77 -16.29
C LYS A 158 5.51 24.01 -16.61
N ARG A 159 5.09 24.77 -17.62
CA ARG A 159 5.71 26.05 -18.01
C ARG A 159 5.62 27.10 -16.90
N SER A 160 4.54 27.07 -16.13
CA SER A 160 4.30 27.98 -15.01
C SER A 160 4.89 27.51 -13.68
N HIS A 161 5.71 26.44 -13.70
CA HIS A 161 6.41 25.87 -12.54
C HIS A 161 5.48 25.50 -11.36
N TYR A 162 4.33 24.87 -11.64
CA TYR A 162 3.52 24.28 -10.58
C TYR A 162 4.13 22.96 -10.10
N ASP A 163 4.18 22.79 -8.78
CA ASP A 163 4.66 21.57 -8.12
C ASP A 163 3.57 20.51 -7.96
N LEU A 164 2.30 20.93 -7.85
CA LEU A 164 1.17 20.03 -7.55
C LEU A 164 -0.13 20.46 -8.21
N ALA A 165 -0.84 19.50 -8.83
CA ALA A 165 -2.23 19.66 -9.25
C ALA A 165 -3.17 18.74 -8.47
N ILE A 166 -4.12 19.31 -7.73
CA ILE A 166 -5.21 18.57 -7.10
C ILE A 166 -6.35 18.45 -8.11
N VAL A 167 -6.55 17.27 -8.69
CA VAL A 167 -7.49 17.06 -9.80
C VAL A 167 -8.81 16.50 -9.29
N ILE A 168 -9.90 17.25 -9.42
CA ILE A 168 -11.25 16.78 -9.14
C ILE A 168 -11.74 15.96 -10.33
N ILE A 169 -11.82 14.65 -10.16
CA ILE A 169 -12.27 13.73 -11.20
C ILE A 169 -13.80 13.74 -11.25
N PRO A 170 -14.39 14.10 -12.41
CA PRO A 170 -15.84 14.10 -12.57
C PRO A 170 -16.40 12.67 -12.53
N GLN A 171 -17.71 12.53 -12.40
CA GLN A 171 -18.37 11.23 -12.56
C GLN A 171 -18.49 10.79 -14.04
N SER A 172 -18.01 11.62 -14.98
CA SER A 172 -18.18 11.46 -16.43
C SER A 172 -17.01 10.71 -17.10
N ARG A 173 -16.85 10.89 -18.43
CA ARG A 173 -16.00 10.07 -19.32
C ARG A 173 -14.50 10.09 -19.00
N ILE A 174 -13.96 11.16 -18.42
CA ILE A 174 -12.52 11.23 -18.15
C ILE A 174 -12.18 10.30 -16.99
N SER A 175 -11.34 9.31 -17.29
CA SER A 175 -10.89 8.33 -16.32
C SER A 175 -9.62 8.76 -15.60
N TYR A 176 -9.41 8.16 -14.43
CA TYR A 176 -8.25 8.40 -13.57
C TYR A 176 -6.92 8.07 -14.28
N ASP A 177 -6.90 7.00 -15.07
CA ASP A 177 -5.73 6.54 -15.81
C ASP A 177 -5.31 7.53 -16.91
N THR A 178 -6.24 8.11 -17.67
CA THR A 178 -5.93 9.15 -18.66
C THR A 178 -5.27 10.37 -17.99
N ILE A 179 -5.82 10.83 -16.87
CA ILE A 179 -5.25 11.96 -16.10
C ILE A 179 -3.83 11.62 -15.65
N LYS A 180 -3.60 10.41 -15.13
CA LYS A 180 -2.28 9.98 -14.63
C LYS A 180 -1.26 9.83 -15.75
N GLN A 181 -1.63 9.19 -16.85
CA GLN A 181 -0.73 9.01 -18.00
C GLN A 181 -0.30 10.36 -18.58
N LYS A 182 -1.23 11.28 -18.82
CA LYS A 182 -0.90 12.62 -19.32
C LYS A 182 -0.05 13.39 -18.31
N ALA A 183 -0.52 13.53 -17.07
CA ALA A 183 0.17 14.35 -16.09
C ALA A 183 1.57 13.82 -15.77
N GLU A 184 1.73 12.53 -15.45
CA GLU A 184 2.96 11.98 -14.89
C GLU A 184 3.94 11.46 -15.97
N LEU A 185 3.44 10.87 -17.07
CA LEU A 185 4.31 10.31 -18.12
C LEU A 185 4.62 11.31 -19.24
N GLN A 186 3.68 12.19 -19.60
CA GLN A 186 3.85 13.09 -20.75
C GLN A 186 4.35 14.48 -20.32
N HIS A 187 3.79 15.05 -19.25
CA HIS A 187 4.09 16.45 -18.85
C HIS A 187 4.96 16.57 -17.60
N GLY A 188 5.07 15.52 -16.78
CA GLY A 188 5.84 15.52 -15.54
C GLY A 188 5.28 16.48 -14.47
N ILE A 189 3.96 16.39 -14.24
CA ILE A 189 3.20 17.11 -13.20
C ILE A 189 2.72 16.12 -12.14
N LEU A 190 3.06 16.41 -10.88
CA LEU A 190 2.60 15.65 -9.74
C LEU A 190 1.11 15.92 -9.48
N THR A 191 0.31 14.87 -9.35
CA THR A 191 -1.15 15.01 -9.19
C THR A 191 -1.69 14.33 -7.93
N GLN A 192 -2.64 14.98 -7.27
CA GLN A 192 -3.49 14.38 -6.25
C GLN A 192 -4.95 14.37 -6.72
N CYS A 193 -5.42 13.22 -7.20
CA CYS A 193 -6.79 13.11 -7.70
C CYS A 193 -7.80 12.87 -6.57
N VAL A 194 -8.96 13.52 -6.64
CA VAL A 194 -10.07 13.39 -5.69
C VAL A 194 -11.36 13.23 -6.49
N LYS A 195 -12.23 12.28 -6.13
CA LYS A 195 -13.53 12.14 -6.79
C LYS A 195 -14.41 13.35 -6.50
N GLN A 196 -15.13 13.85 -7.49
CA GLN A 196 -16.10 14.94 -7.32
C GLN A 196 -17.07 14.66 -6.16
N PHE A 197 -17.62 13.44 -6.09
CA PHE A 197 -18.49 13.02 -4.99
C PHE A 197 -17.86 13.18 -3.60
N THR A 198 -16.55 12.95 -3.46
CA THR A 198 -15.85 13.13 -2.19
C THR A 198 -15.81 14.60 -1.78
N VAL A 199 -15.57 15.50 -2.75
CA VAL A 199 -15.56 16.95 -2.53
C VAL A 199 -16.96 17.45 -2.15
N GLU A 200 -18.00 16.95 -2.83
CA GLU A 200 -19.38 17.40 -2.62
C GLU A 200 -20.02 16.84 -1.34
N ARG A 201 -19.76 15.57 -1.01
CA ARG A 201 -20.54 14.84 0.01
C ARG A 201 -19.73 14.35 1.21
N LYS A 202 -18.39 14.34 1.12
CA LYS A 202 -17.52 13.76 2.15
C LYS A 202 -16.35 14.68 2.56
N CYS A 203 -16.43 15.97 2.23
CA CYS A 203 -15.39 16.97 2.50
C CYS A 203 -15.41 17.45 3.97
N ASN A 204 -15.07 16.54 4.87
CA ASN A 204 -14.85 16.79 6.30
C ASN A 204 -13.36 16.83 6.64
N ASP A 205 -13.03 17.20 7.88
CA ASP A 205 -11.65 17.42 8.28
C ASP A 205 -10.78 16.16 8.18
N GLN A 206 -11.35 14.99 8.50
CA GLN A 206 -10.65 13.71 8.35
C GLN A 206 -10.30 13.42 6.88
N THR A 207 -11.22 13.70 5.96
CA THR A 207 -10.98 13.52 4.53
C THR A 207 -9.86 14.43 4.03
N ILE A 208 -9.86 15.70 4.43
CA ILE A 208 -8.79 16.65 4.05
C ILE A 208 -7.45 16.20 4.63
N GLY A 209 -7.39 15.83 5.90
CA GLY A 209 -6.18 15.28 6.50
C GLY A 209 -5.67 14.03 5.77
N ASN A 210 -6.56 13.11 5.39
CA ASN A 210 -6.18 11.93 4.61
C ASN A 210 -5.65 12.26 3.21
N ILE A 211 -6.17 13.32 2.58
CA ILE A 211 -5.62 13.85 1.32
C ILE A 211 -4.22 14.41 1.57
N LEU A 212 -4.04 15.18 2.65
CA LEU A 212 -2.77 15.83 2.97
C LEU A 212 -1.67 14.84 3.35
N LEU A 213 -2.00 13.70 3.98
CA LEU A 213 -1.06 12.59 4.16
C LEU A 213 -0.44 12.15 2.82
N LYS A 214 -1.26 12.07 1.77
CA LYS A 214 -0.80 11.68 0.42
C LYS A 214 -0.04 12.81 -0.27
N VAL A 215 -0.50 14.05 -0.11
CA VAL A 215 0.16 15.23 -0.68
C VAL A 215 1.57 15.38 -0.12
N ASN A 216 1.74 15.32 1.20
CA ASN A 216 3.06 15.45 1.82
C ASN A 216 4.03 14.36 1.35
N SER A 217 3.60 13.09 1.31
CA SER A 217 4.45 12.01 0.79
C SER A 217 4.84 12.20 -0.68
N LYS A 218 3.93 12.72 -1.51
CA LYS A 218 4.20 13.03 -2.93
C LYS A 218 5.15 14.19 -3.11
N LEU A 219 5.14 15.14 -2.19
CA LEU A 219 6.09 16.25 -2.12
C LEU A 219 7.40 15.83 -1.41
N ASN A 220 7.67 14.53 -1.26
CA ASN A 220 8.85 13.96 -0.60
C ASN A 220 8.98 14.33 0.90
N GLY A 221 7.87 14.64 1.56
CA GLY A 221 7.82 14.83 3.02
C GLY A 221 7.55 13.52 3.78
N ILE A 222 7.93 13.50 5.05
CA ILE A 222 7.70 12.39 5.98
C ILE A 222 6.57 12.75 6.94
N ASN A 223 5.50 11.94 6.95
CA ASN A 223 4.32 12.17 7.79
C ASN A 223 4.61 11.85 9.26
N HIS A 224 5.19 10.68 9.52
CA HIS A 224 5.49 10.14 10.84
C HIS A 224 6.54 9.04 10.73
N LYS A 225 7.14 8.67 11.85
CA LYS A 225 7.99 7.48 11.98
C LYS A 225 7.53 6.60 13.13
N ILE A 226 8.05 5.38 13.22
CA ILE A 226 7.94 4.59 14.44
C ILE A 226 8.86 5.20 15.50
N LYS A 227 8.36 5.34 16.74
CA LYS A 227 9.15 5.81 17.87
C LYS A 227 10.29 4.82 18.14
N ASP A 228 11.49 5.35 18.32
CA ASP A 228 12.66 4.54 18.68
C ASP A 228 12.45 3.91 20.06
N ASP A 229 12.62 2.58 20.17
CA ASP A 229 12.61 1.85 21.44
C ASP A 229 14.03 1.34 21.73
N PRO A 230 14.75 1.90 22.73
CA PRO A 230 16.12 1.51 23.02
C PRO A 230 16.25 0.07 23.53
N ARG A 231 15.13 -0.58 23.88
CA ARG A 231 15.09 -1.98 24.31
C ARG A 231 15.04 -2.96 23.13
N LEU A 232 14.74 -2.47 21.92
CA LEU A 232 14.66 -3.28 20.71
C LEU A 232 15.91 -3.05 19.86
N PRO A 233 16.59 -4.11 19.39
CA PRO A 233 17.73 -3.98 18.48
C PRO A 233 17.23 -3.50 17.13
N MET A 234 17.34 -2.19 16.87
CA MET A 234 16.98 -1.60 15.59
C MET A 234 18.17 -1.67 14.63
N LEU A 235 17.92 -2.22 13.44
CA LEU A 235 18.92 -2.26 12.39
C LEU A 235 19.19 -0.84 11.90
N VAL A 236 20.41 -0.36 12.15
CA VAL A 236 20.88 0.92 11.65
C VAL A 236 21.29 0.81 10.18
N ASN A 237 21.17 1.93 9.46
CA ASN A 237 21.56 2.04 8.04
C ASN A 237 20.99 0.92 7.17
N THR A 238 19.67 0.73 7.30
CA THR A 238 18.92 -0.33 6.63
C THR A 238 18.19 0.22 5.41
N MET A 239 18.16 -0.57 4.34
CA MET A 239 17.25 -0.37 3.21
C MET A 239 16.15 -1.45 3.27
N TYR A 240 14.90 -1.02 3.38
CA TYR A 240 13.73 -1.88 3.24
C TYR A 240 13.31 -1.89 1.78
N MET A 241 13.31 -3.06 1.15
CA MET A 241 12.92 -3.26 -0.24
C MET A 241 11.69 -4.15 -0.28
N GLY A 242 10.67 -3.76 -1.05
CA GLY A 242 9.44 -4.51 -1.25
C GLY A 242 9.19 -4.74 -2.73
N ALA A 243 8.84 -5.97 -3.12
CA ALA A 243 8.60 -6.30 -4.51
C ALA A 243 7.35 -7.16 -4.72
N ASP A 244 6.63 -6.84 -5.79
CA ASP A 244 5.43 -7.52 -6.25
C ASP A 244 5.42 -7.62 -7.78
N VAL A 245 4.82 -8.70 -8.29
CA VAL A 245 4.61 -8.91 -9.73
C VAL A 245 3.13 -9.07 -9.98
N THR A 246 2.56 -8.17 -10.78
CA THR A 246 1.16 -8.23 -11.16
C THR A 246 1.02 -8.88 -12.53
N HIS A 247 0.32 -10.02 -12.58
CA HIS A 247 -0.02 -10.69 -13.82
C HIS A 247 -1.35 -10.19 -14.39
N PRO A 248 -1.49 -10.15 -15.73
CA PRO A 248 -2.79 -9.95 -16.37
C PRO A 248 -3.72 -11.14 -16.12
N SER A 249 -4.97 -11.00 -16.57
CA SER A 249 -5.93 -12.11 -16.49
C SER A 249 -5.43 -13.32 -17.29
N PRO A 250 -5.76 -14.58 -16.90
CA PRO A 250 -5.30 -15.77 -17.62
C PRO A 250 -5.63 -15.79 -19.12
N ASP A 251 -6.70 -15.10 -19.52
CA ASP A 251 -7.13 -14.97 -20.91
C ASP A 251 -6.31 -13.94 -21.72
N GLN A 252 -5.51 -13.12 -21.05
CA GLN A 252 -4.78 -12.00 -21.65
C GLN A 252 -3.29 -12.33 -21.79
N ARG A 253 -2.99 -13.38 -22.56
CA ARG A 253 -1.63 -13.95 -22.66
C ARG A 253 -0.59 -13.03 -23.32
N GLU A 254 -1.03 -12.07 -24.13
CA GLU A 254 -0.16 -11.10 -24.81
C GLU A 254 0.20 -9.89 -23.94
N ILE A 255 -0.46 -9.71 -22.79
CA ILE A 255 -0.17 -8.60 -21.89
C ILE A 255 1.04 -8.98 -21.02
N PRO A 256 2.06 -8.12 -20.91
CA PRO A 256 3.21 -8.39 -20.05
C PRO A 256 2.83 -8.37 -18.57
N SER A 257 3.62 -9.04 -17.74
CA SER A 257 3.54 -8.84 -16.29
C SER A 257 4.16 -7.48 -15.93
N VAL A 258 3.63 -6.84 -14.89
CA VAL A 258 4.18 -5.57 -14.37
C VAL A 258 4.88 -5.85 -13.05
N VAL A 259 6.18 -5.60 -13.01
CA VAL A 259 6.98 -5.62 -11.80
C VAL A 259 6.91 -4.27 -11.11
N GLY A 260 6.76 -4.27 -9.80
CA GLY A 260 6.99 -3.11 -8.96
C GLY A 260 7.95 -3.42 -7.82
N VAL A 261 9.04 -2.65 -7.71
CA VAL A 261 9.98 -2.71 -6.58
C VAL A 261 10.09 -1.33 -5.93
N ALA A 262 9.83 -1.25 -4.64
CA ALA A 262 10.01 -0.05 -3.83
C ALA A 262 11.18 -0.25 -2.88
N ALA A 263 12.03 0.77 -2.68
CA ALA A 263 13.06 0.73 -1.64
C ALA A 263 13.08 2.01 -0.81
N SER A 264 13.25 1.88 0.50
CA SER A 264 13.36 3.01 1.40
C SER A 264 14.70 3.71 1.23
N HIS A 265 14.73 5.04 1.27
CA HIS A 265 15.97 5.82 1.18
C HIS A 265 16.20 6.78 2.36
N ASP A 266 15.23 6.93 3.26
CA ASP A 266 15.39 7.74 4.48
C ASP A 266 15.85 6.89 5.69
N PRO A 267 16.32 7.52 6.78
CA PRO A 267 16.74 6.82 8.00
C PRO A 267 15.65 6.03 8.72
N TYR A 268 14.38 6.36 8.52
CA TYR A 268 13.27 5.80 9.28
C TYR A 268 12.50 4.71 8.52
N GLY A 269 12.79 4.52 7.23
CA GLY A 269 12.04 3.60 6.38
C GLY A 269 10.64 4.11 6.03
N ALA A 270 10.47 5.43 5.93
CA ALA A 270 9.19 6.11 5.69
C ALA A 270 9.03 6.68 4.26
N SER A 271 10.12 6.86 3.52
CA SER A 271 10.17 7.40 2.17
C SER A 271 10.78 6.38 1.21
N TYR A 272 10.06 6.10 0.12
CA TYR A 272 10.43 5.05 -0.82
C TYR A 272 10.60 5.62 -2.23
N ASN A 273 11.61 5.15 -2.95
CA ASN A 273 11.67 5.29 -4.40
C ASN A 273 11.14 4.02 -5.06
N MET A 274 10.51 4.16 -6.23
CA MET A 274 9.86 3.08 -6.95
C MET A 274 10.54 2.82 -8.28
N GLN A 275 10.71 1.55 -8.62
CA GLN A 275 11.11 1.06 -9.94
C GLN A 275 10.02 0.14 -10.47
N TYR A 276 9.71 0.26 -11.76
CA TYR A 276 8.81 -0.67 -12.44
C TYR A 276 9.46 -1.23 -13.69
N ARG A 277 9.05 -2.44 -14.08
CA ARG A 277 9.47 -3.10 -15.32
C ARG A 277 8.28 -3.83 -15.95
N LEU A 278 8.27 -3.85 -17.27
CA LEU A 278 7.46 -4.82 -18.01
C LEU A 278 8.33 -6.04 -18.25
N GLN A 279 7.77 -7.21 -17.97
CA GLN A 279 8.47 -8.48 -18.16
C GLN A 279 7.56 -9.51 -18.80
N ARG A 280 8.11 -10.67 -19.15
CA ARG A 280 7.33 -11.72 -19.80
C ARG A 280 6.10 -12.10 -18.95
N GLY A 281 4.99 -12.38 -19.62
CA GLY A 281 3.75 -12.79 -18.98
C GLY A 281 3.96 -14.04 -18.12
N THR A 282 3.23 -14.16 -17.01
CA THR A 282 3.21 -15.33 -16.09
C THR A 282 4.52 -15.67 -15.36
N LEU A 283 5.55 -14.87 -15.55
CA LEU A 283 6.85 -15.05 -14.94
C LEU A 283 6.87 -14.31 -13.59
N GLU A 284 7.02 -15.04 -12.50
CA GLU A 284 6.91 -14.49 -11.13
C GLU A 284 8.25 -13.93 -10.64
N GLU A 285 9.37 -14.57 -10.99
CA GLU A 285 10.69 -14.05 -10.68
C GLU A 285 10.97 -12.72 -11.41
N ILE A 286 11.70 -11.80 -10.79
CA ILE A 286 11.96 -10.48 -11.38
C ILE A 286 13.21 -10.54 -12.27
N GLU A 287 13.00 -10.44 -13.59
CA GLU A 287 14.06 -10.62 -14.58
C GLU A 287 15.17 -9.55 -14.44
N ASP A 288 14.79 -8.28 -14.26
CA ASP A 288 15.73 -7.14 -14.20
C ASP A 288 16.05 -6.68 -12.77
N MET A 289 16.12 -7.62 -11.82
CA MET A 289 16.40 -7.30 -10.41
C MET A 289 17.75 -6.60 -10.22
N TYR A 290 18.76 -6.90 -11.05
CA TYR A 290 20.09 -6.30 -10.97
C TYR A 290 20.05 -4.79 -11.20
N THR A 291 19.47 -4.35 -12.32
CA THR A 291 19.39 -2.93 -12.68
C THR A 291 18.48 -2.16 -11.72
N VAL A 292 17.37 -2.78 -11.31
CA VAL A 292 16.47 -2.21 -10.30
C VAL A 292 17.21 -1.96 -8.99
N THR A 293 17.99 -2.93 -8.52
CA THR A 293 18.77 -2.79 -7.28
C THR A 293 19.85 -1.72 -7.40
N LEU A 294 20.57 -1.64 -8.53
CA LEU A 294 21.56 -0.58 -8.76
C LEU A 294 20.95 0.82 -8.64
N GLU A 295 19.75 1.01 -9.19
CA GLU A 295 19.05 2.29 -9.14
C GLU A 295 18.59 2.63 -7.72
N HIS A 296 18.10 1.65 -6.94
CA HIS A 296 17.81 1.85 -5.53
C HIS A 296 19.06 2.18 -4.71
N LEU A 297 20.20 1.52 -4.96
CA LEU A 297 21.48 1.82 -4.31
C LEU A 297 21.99 3.22 -4.66
N ARG A 298 21.84 3.66 -5.92
CA ARG A 298 22.16 5.03 -6.35
C ARG A 298 21.34 6.05 -5.55
N VAL A 299 20.02 5.90 -5.51
CA VAL A 299 19.14 6.80 -4.76
C VAL A 299 19.45 6.77 -3.26
N TYR A 300 19.69 5.59 -2.68
CA TYR A 300 20.08 5.50 -1.28
C TYR A 300 21.37 6.27 -1.00
N LYS A 301 22.39 6.12 -1.85
CA LYS A 301 23.65 6.86 -1.74
C LYS A 301 23.45 8.37 -1.84
N GLU A 302 22.55 8.84 -2.71
CA GLU A 302 22.21 10.27 -2.83
C GLU A 302 21.58 10.82 -1.55
N TYR A 303 20.65 10.09 -0.94
CA TYR A 303 19.93 10.55 0.25
C TYR A 303 20.72 10.34 1.56
N ARG A 304 21.56 9.30 1.62
CA ARG A 304 22.23 8.87 2.86
C ARG A 304 23.73 9.16 2.87
N ASN A 305 24.29 9.55 1.73
CA ASN A 305 25.73 9.65 1.49
C ASN A 305 26.51 8.36 1.87
N ALA A 306 25.83 7.23 1.96
CA ALA A 306 26.37 5.92 2.29
C ALA A 306 25.55 4.84 1.57
N TYR A 307 26.10 3.63 1.45
CA TYR A 307 25.34 2.44 1.05
C TYR A 307 24.76 1.75 2.29
N PRO A 308 23.67 0.98 2.17
CA PRO A 308 23.08 0.29 3.31
C PRO A 308 24.02 -0.79 3.86
N ASP A 309 24.00 -0.99 5.18
CA ASP A 309 24.65 -2.13 5.85
C ASP A 309 23.75 -3.36 5.86
N HIS A 310 22.43 -3.14 5.75
CA HIS A 310 21.41 -4.18 5.78
C HIS A 310 20.38 -3.95 4.66
N ILE A 311 19.99 -5.01 3.96
CA ILE A 311 18.86 -5.00 3.03
C ILE A 311 17.81 -5.99 3.53
N LEU A 312 16.63 -5.50 3.88
CA LEU A 312 15.46 -6.33 4.19
C LEU A 312 14.55 -6.37 2.96
N TYR A 313 14.50 -7.52 2.32
CA TYR A 313 13.77 -7.72 1.07
C TYR A 313 12.47 -8.49 1.29
N TYR A 314 11.33 -7.80 1.22
CA TYR A 314 9.99 -8.38 1.29
C TYR A 314 9.46 -8.70 -0.12
N ARG A 315 9.28 -9.99 -0.42
CA ARG A 315 8.77 -10.46 -1.72
C ARG A 315 7.34 -10.99 -1.57
N ASP A 316 6.36 -10.33 -2.19
CA ASP A 316 4.94 -10.74 -2.19
C ASP A 316 4.62 -11.78 -3.28
N GLY A 317 3.51 -12.51 -3.19
CA GLY A 317 2.95 -13.23 -4.35
C GLY A 317 3.63 -14.53 -4.78
N VAL A 318 4.76 -14.92 -4.19
CA VAL A 318 5.46 -16.16 -4.56
C VAL A 318 4.90 -17.40 -3.84
N SER A 319 4.82 -18.51 -4.58
CA SER A 319 4.47 -19.84 -4.04
C SER A 319 5.71 -20.62 -3.60
N ASP A 320 5.54 -21.62 -2.73
CA ASP A 320 6.62 -22.44 -2.17
C ASP A 320 7.55 -23.04 -3.25
N GLY A 321 6.98 -23.48 -4.37
CA GLY A 321 7.74 -24.04 -5.51
C GLY A 321 8.67 -23.03 -6.20
N GLN A 322 8.49 -21.72 -5.96
CA GLN A 322 9.28 -20.66 -6.57
C GLN A 322 10.42 -20.15 -5.65
N PHE A 323 10.46 -20.56 -4.37
CA PHE A 323 11.50 -20.09 -3.45
C PHE A 323 12.94 -20.32 -3.95
N PRO A 324 13.28 -21.47 -4.58
CA PRO A 324 14.61 -21.66 -5.14
C PRO A 324 14.96 -20.65 -6.23
N LYS A 325 13.99 -20.23 -7.07
CA LYS A 325 14.21 -19.21 -8.10
C LYS A 325 14.50 -17.85 -7.49
N ILE A 326 13.70 -17.41 -6.51
CA ILE A 326 13.94 -16.15 -5.79
C ILE A 326 15.35 -16.14 -5.18
N LYS A 327 15.74 -17.25 -4.56
CA LYS A 327 17.06 -17.41 -3.95
C LYS A 327 18.20 -17.37 -4.97
N ASN A 328 18.07 -18.09 -6.08
CA ASN A 328 19.16 -18.30 -7.04
C ASN A 328 19.27 -17.17 -8.07
N GLU A 329 18.18 -16.46 -8.35
CA GLU A 329 18.11 -15.41 -9.36
C GLU A 329 18.04 -14.04 -8.70
N GLU A 330 16.95 -13.71 -8.02
CA GLU A 330 16.75 -12.35 -7.46
C GLU A 330 17.79 -11.99 -6.39
N LEU A 331 18.00 -12.84 -5.38
CA LEU A 331 19.00 -12.55 -4.35
C LEU A 331 20.43 -12.52 -4.90
N ARG A 332 20.70 -13.31 -5.94
CA ARG A 332 21.99 -13.28 -6.65
C ARG A 332 22.17 -11.94 -7.39
N HIS A 333 21.15 -11.46 -8.09
CA HIS A 333 21.18 -10.18 -8.79
C HIS A 333 21.29 -8.99 -7.82
N ILE A 334 20.63 -9.05 -6.64
CA ILE A 334 20.79 -8.04 -5.59
C ILE A 334 22.25 -7.99 -5.11
N ARG A 335 22.86 -9.15 -4.84
CA ARG A 335 24.27 -9.24 -4.43
C ARG A 335 25.21 -8.68 -5.49
N GLN A 336 25.03 -9.09 -6.74
CA GLN A 336 25.84 -8.59 -7.86
C GLN A 336 25.75 -7.06 -8.02
N ALA A 337 24.56 -6.47 -7.81
CA ALA A 337 24.39 -5.02 -7.83
C ALA A 337 25.13 -4.34 -6.68
N CYS A 338 25.13 -4.94 -5.48
CA CYS A 338 25.90 -4.45 -4.34
C CYS A 338 27.41 -4.54 -4.61
N ASP A 339 27.89 -5.68 -5.11
CA ASP A 339 29.31 -5.90 -5.47
C ASP A 339 29.78 -4.87 -6.51
N LYS A 340 28.93 -4.57 -7.50
CA LYS A 340 29.23 -3.58 -8.56
C LYS A 340 29.50 -2.18 -8.02
N VAL A 341 28.84 -1.77 -6.94
CA VAL A 341 29.03 -0.46 -6.30
C VAL A 341 29.99 -0.52 -5.11
N GLY A 342 30.57 -1.69 -4.83
CA GLY A 342 31.53 -1.88 -3.75
C GLY A 342 30.92 -1.89 -2.35
N CYS A 343 29.66 -2.32 -2.19
CA CYS A 343 29.04 -2.51 -0.87
C CYS A 343 28.71 -3.99 -0.61
N THR A 344 28.72 -4.38 0.66
CA THR A 344 28.49 -5.78 1.08
C THR A 344 27.45 -5.88 2.20
N PRO A 345 26.18 -5.50 1.95
CA PRO A 345 25.15 -5.52 2.97
C PRO A 345 24.79 -6.94 3.40
N LYS A 346 24.34 -7.09 4.65
CA LYS A 346 23.65 -8.31 5.09
C LYS A 346 22.23 -8.30 4.51
N ILE A 347 21.90 -9.29 3.69
CA ILE A 347 20.60 -9.39 3.02
C ILE A 347 19.72 -10.41 3.75
N CYS A 348 18.54 -9.98 4.18
CA CYS A 348 17.48 -10.84 4.71
C CYS A 348 16.29 -10.80 3.74
N CYS A 349 15.88 -11.96 3.23
CA CYS A 349 14.70 -12.07 2.38
C CYS A 349 13.54 -12.65 3.18
N VAL A 350 12.39 -11.98 3.12
CA VAL A 350 11.14 -12.39 3.76
C VAL A 350 10.10 -12.57 2.67
N ILE A 351 9.67 -13.81 2.48
CA ILE A 351 8.55 -14.11 1.59
C ILE A 351 7.23 -13.77 2.30
N VAL A 352 6.39 -12.98 1.65
CA VAL A 352 5.10 -12.53 2.18
C VAL A 352 3.99 -13.17 1.36
N VAL A 353 3.27 -14.12 1.95
CA VAL A 353 2.10 -14.75 1.32
C VAL A 353 0.84 -14.22 1.99
N LYS A 354 0.14 -13.29 1.33
CA LYS A 354 -1.12 -12.71 1.87
C LYS A 354 -2.36 -13.55 1.55
N ARG A 355 -2.31 -14.31 0.45
CA ARG A 355 -3.44 -15.10 -0.07
C ARG A 355 -3.19 -16.58 0.19
N HIS A 356 -3.63 -17.06 1.34
CA HIS A 356 -3.57 -18.47 1.73
C HIS A 356 -4.91 -18.96 2.31
N HIS A 357 -4.99 -20.25 2.64
CA HIS A 357 -6.21 -20.87 3.17
C HIS A 357 -6.27 -20.95 4.71
N THR A 358 -5.15 -20.71 5.42
CA THR A 358 -5.12 -20.64 6.90
C THR A 358 -5.99 -19.51 7.46
N ARG A 359 -6.83 -19.79 8.45
CA ARG A 359 -7.67 -18.80 9.14
C ARG A 359 -7.60 -19.02 10.64
N PHE A 360 -7.52 -17.93 11.40
CA PHE A 360 -7.48 -17.95 12.87
C PHE A 360 -8.85 -17.59 13.44
N PHE A 361 -9.27 -18.34 14.46
CA PHE A 361 -10.53 -18.14 15.16
C PHE A 361 -10.22 -18.00 16.65
N PRO A 362 -10.51 -16.86 17.29
CA PRO A 362 -10.28 -16.72 18.73
C PRO A 362 -11.19 -17.66 19.53
N SER A 363 -10.72 -18.10 20.70
CA SER A 363 -11.51 -18.90 21.64
C SER A 363 -12.53 -18.07 22.44
N GLY A 364 -12.39 -16.74 22.44
CA GLY A 364 -13.26 -15.81 23.14
C GLY A 364 -14.58 -15.50 22.41
N VAL A 365 -15.47 -14.79 23.11
CA VAL A 365 -16.75 -14.31 22.59
C VAL A 365 -16.63 -12.92 21.96
N GLU A 366 -17.59 -12.57 21.11
CA GLU A 366 -17.73 -11.23 20.55
C GLU A 366 -17.76 -10.16 21.64
N THR A 367 -17.08 -9.04 21.40
CA THR A 367 -17.11 -7.88 22.30
C THR A 367 -17.59 -6.64 21.56
N PRO A 368 -18.09 -5.59 22.24
CA PRO A 368 -18.49 -4.34 21.58
C PRO A 368 -17.37 -3.70 20.74
N SER A 369 -16.11 -3.94 21.14
CA SER A 369 -14.90 -3.45 20.48
C SER A 369 -14.25 -4.44 19.50
N ASN A 370 -14.84 -5.62 19.31
CA ASN A 370 -14.47 -6.63 18.32
C ASN A 370 -15.72 -7.39 17.86
N ARG A 371 -16.62 -6.67 17.19
CA ARG A 371 -17.94 -7.19 16.77
C ARG A 371 -17.87 -8.34 15.77
N PHE A 372 -16.74 -8.50 15.08
CA PHE A 372 -16.54 -9.57 14.10
C PHE A 372 -15.78 -10.78 14.67
N ASN A 373 -15.35 -10.70 15.94
CA ASN A 373 -14.55 -11.72 16.63
C ASN A 373 -13.30 -12.16 15.85
N ASN A 374 -12.55 -11.22 15.29
CA ASN A 374 -11.24 -11.53 14.70
C ASN A 374 -10.17 -11.64 15.78
N VAL A 375 -9.05 -12.29 15.48
CA VAL A 375 -7.86 -12.18 16.34
C VAL A 375 -7.32 -10.76 16.34
N ASP A 376 -6.71 -10.33 17.44
CA ASP A 376 -6.22 -8.96 17.59
C ASP A 376 -5.02 -8.69 16.65
N PRO A 377 -4.88 -7.46 16.10
CA PRO A 377 -3.66 -7.03 15.42
C PRO A 377 -2.44 -7.21 16.34
N GLY A 378 -1.34 -7.70 15.77
CA GLY A 378 -0.15 -8.15 16.49
C GLY A 378 -0.15 -9.64 16.85
N THR A 379 -1.22 -10.39 16.59
CA THR A 379 -1.25 -11.85 16.85
C THR A 379 -0.26 -12.58 15.94
N VAL A 380 0.68 -13.30 16.56
CA VAL A 380 1.71 -14.11 15.92
C VAL A 380 1.52 -15.59 16.26
N VAL A 381 1.66 -16.44 15.25
CA VAL A 381 1.74 -17.90 15.37
C VAL A 381 2.98 -18.38 14.65
N ASP A 382 3.96 -18.83 15.43
CA ASP A 382 5.28 -19.29 14.98
C ASP A 382 5.58 -20.73 15.43
N ARG A 383 4.55 -21.46 15.86
CA ARG A 383 4.62 -22.84 16.36
C ARG A 383 3.43 -23.65 15.87
N THR A 384 3.55 -24.98 15.93
CA THR A 384 2.48 -25.97 15.67
C THR A 384 2.03 -26.12 14.23
N ILE A 385 1.68 -25.03 13.54
CA ILE A 385 1.11 -25.04 12.18
C ILE A 385 2.04 -24.39 11.14
N VAL A 386 3.30 -24.19 11.51
CA VAL A 386 4.34 -23.61 10.65
C VAL A 386 5.22 -24.72 10.07
N HIS A 387 5.98 -24.38 9.03
CA HIS A 387 6.88 -25.32 8.38
C HIS A 387 7.90 -25.90 9.38
N PRO A 388 8.13 -27.24 9.38
CA PRO A 388 8.99 -27.88 10.38
C PRO A 388 10.48 -27.54 10.22
N ASN A 389 10.92 -27.20 9.00
CA ASN A 389 12.33 -27.02 8.66
C ASN A 389 12.68 -25.60 8.18
N GLU A 390 11.71 -24.69 8.12
CA GLU A 390 11.92 -23.33 7.60
C GLU A 390 11.46 -22.30 8.62
N MET A 391 12.08 -21.12 8.60
CA MET A 391 11.65 -20.00 9.43
C MET A 391 10.35 -19.41 8.86
N GLN A 392 9.23 -19.85 9.41
CA GLN A 392 7.89 -19.38 9.02
C GLN A 392 7.11 -18.93 10.25
N PHE A 393 6.34 -17.87 10.09
CA PHE A 393 5.37 -17.41 11.07
C PHE A 393 4.17 -16.81 10.37
N PHE A 394 3.01 -16.87 11.03
CA PHE A 394 1.84 -16.09 10.67
C PHE A 394 1.78 -14.86 11.56
N MET A 395 1.43 -13.72 10.97
CA MET A 395 1.18 -12.48 11.71
C MET A 395 -0.06 -11.81 11.18
N VAL A 396 -0.98 -11.45 12.08
CA VAL A 396 -2.08 -10.54 11.79
C VAL A 396 -1.64 -9.15 12.21
N SER A 397 -1.62 -8.19 11.29
CA SER A 397 -1.06 -6.84 11.50
C SER A 397 -2.02 -5.73 11.13
#